data_AF-A0A966Z7R5-F1
#
_entry.id   AF-A0A966Z7R5-F1
#
_cell.length_a   1.000
_cell.length_b   1.000
_cell.length_c   1.000
_cell.angle_alpha   90.00
_cell.angle_beta   90.00
_cell.angle_gamma   90.00
#
_symmetry.space_group_name_H-M   'P 1'
#
loop_
_entity.id
_entity.type
_entity.pdbx_description
1 polymer ?
#
loop_
_entity_poly.entity_id
_entity_poly.type
_entity_poly.pdbx_seq_one_letter_code
_entity_poly.pdbx_strand_id
1 'polypeptide(L)'
;MRPFYLTKTRSRYQPPKAPATLPLDLPWPLLGNLSPQLFMRRYWHQCPLLVRQAIPAFALSKNAGFPLLSPISDKALFGYACDGLSEARLVEAKPWRLHHGPFKKKEIPTTSQRDWTLLIQGVEARHPAAAHVLSWFRFIPDARLDDLMISIAGIGGGVGPHVDSYDVFLIQMEGRRRWKISGQADLGLRPHLPLKILARFKPEQEWVLEPGD
;
A
#
# COMPACT_ATOMS: atom_id res chain seq x y z
N MET A 1 9.28 -45.66 -50.44
CA MET A 1 9.06 -44.82 -49.24
C MET A 1 9.75 -43.47 -49.46
N ARG A 2 9.00 -42.41 -49.80
CA ARG A 2 9.53 -41.04 -49.89
C ARG A 2 9.22 -40.33 -48.58
N PRO A 3 10.21 -39.77 -47.86
CA PRO A 3 9.91 -38.92 -46.72
C PRO A 3 9.40 -37.58 -47.24
N PHE A 4 8.19 -37.22 -46.80
CA PHE A 4 7.52 -35.99 -47.18
C PHE A 4 7.66 -34.95 -46.06
N TYR A 5 7.97 -33.72 -46.49
CA TYR A 5 7.92 -32.42 -45.80
C TYR A 5 9.09 -32.02 -44.89
N LEU A 6 10.10 -31.41 -45.54
CA LEU A 6 10.84 -30.26 -45.02
C LEU A 6 9.84 -29.13 -44.70
N THR A 7 9.69 -28.78 -43.42
CA THR A 7 8.99 -27.57 -43.00
C THR A 7 9.80 -26.34 -43.43
N LYS A 8 9.35 -25.69 -44.51
CA LYS A 8 9.78 -24.35 -44.92
C LYS A 8 9.18 -23.31 -43.97
N THR A 9 9.81 -23.13 -42.80
CA THR A 9 9.84 -21.86 -42.05
C THR A 9 10.86 -21.99 -40.93
N ARG A 10 12.13 -21.69 -41.22
CA ARG A 10 13.17 -21.48 -40.20
C ARG A 10 13.15 -20.02 -39.75
N SER A 11 12.01 -19.55 -39.24
CA SER A 11 11.98 -18.27 -38.54
C SER A 11 12.78 -18.46 -37.25
N ARG A 12 14.02 -17.97 -37.21
CA ARG A 12 14.83 -18.01 -35.98
C ARG A 12 14.08 -17.23 -34.91
N TYR A 13 14.04 -17.78 -33.69
CA TYR A 13 13.58 -17.05 -32.52
C TYR A 13 14.32 -15.71 -32.45
N GLN A 14 13.56 -14.62 -32.50
CA GLN A 14 14.08 -13.29 -32.23
C GLN A 14 13.78 -12.98 -30.77
N PRO A 15 14.79 -12.84 -29.90
CA PRO A 15 14.53 -12.37 -28.56
C PRO A 15 13.86 -10.99 -28.66
N PRO A 16 12.83 -10.73 -27.83
CA PRO A 16 12.18 -9.43 -27.82
C PRO A 16 13.21 -8.35 -27.46
N LYS A 17 12.98 -7.12 -27.93
CA LYS A 17 13.73 -5.96 -27.43
C LYS A 17 13.52 -5.87 -25.92
N ALA A 18 14.58 -5.51 -25.20
CA ALA A 18 14.45 -5.17 -23.78
C ALA A 18 13.36 -4.09 -23.63
N PRO A 19 12.50 -4.18 -22.59
CA PRO A 19 11.53 -3.13 -22.30
C PRO A 19 12.23 -1.77 -22.21
N ALA A 20 11.53 -0.71 -22.61
CA ALA A 20 12.03 0.64 -22.41
C ALA A 20 12.34 0.85 -20.91
N THR A 21 13.51 1.40 -20.61
CA THR A 21 13.88 1.75 -19.24
C THR A 21 12.95 2.85 -18.73
N LEU A 22 12.53 2.74 -17.48
CA LEU A 22 11.76 3.80 -16.82
C LEU A 22 12.57 5.13 -16.85
N PRO A 23 11.94 6.30 -17.02
CA PRO A 23 12.63 7.59 -17.00
C PRO A 23 12.99 7.97 -15.55
N LEU A 24 14.09 7.41 -15.05
CA LEU A 24 14.51 7.52 -13.65
C LEU A 24 15.10 8.88 -13.27
N ASP A 25 15.41 9.72 -14.26
CA ASP A 25 15.98 11.05 -14.15
C ASP A 25 14.92 12.17 -14.21
N LEU A 26 13.69 11.85 -14.65
CA LEU A 26 12.59 12.82 -14.74
C LEU A 26 11.79 12.93 -13.43
N PRO A 27 11.26 14.11 -13.08
CA PRO A 27 10.37 14.33 -11.94
C PRO A 27 9.09 13.49 -11.97
N TRP A 28 8.77 12.80 -10.88
CA TRP A 28 7.53 12.05 -10.74
C TRP A 28 6.66 12.66 -9.62
N PRO A 29 5.37 12.98 -9.87
CA PRO A 29 4.46 13.50 -8.83
C PRO A 29 4.40 12.60 -7.60
N LEU A 30 4.44 11.27 -7.80
CA LEU A 30 4.47 10.25 -6.75
C LEU A 30 5.57 10.47 -5.71
N LEU A 31 6.69 11.07 -6.12
CA LEU A 31 7.88 11.31 -5.29
C LEU A 31 8.04 12.79 -4.93
N GLY A 32 6.96 13.57 -4.95
CA GLY A 32 7.00 15.01 -4.67
C GLY A 32 7.75 15.80 -5.74
N ASN A 33 7.61 15.40 -7.00
CA ASN A 33 8.33 15.95 -8.16
C ASN A 33 9.86 15.80 -8.06
N LEU A 34 10.34 14.84 -7.26
CA LEU A 34 11.70 14.35 -7.36
C LEU A 34 11.78 13.30 -8.47
N SER A 35 12.95 13.17 -9.10
CA SER A 35 13.21 12.00 -9.92
C SER A 35 13.47 10.77 -9.04
N PRO A 36 13.18 9.56 -9.52
CA PRO A 36 13.54 8.33 -8.80
C PRO A 36 15.01 8.30 -8.36
N GLN A 37 15.95 8.72 -9.20
CA GLN A 37 17.37 8.79 -8.83
C GLN A 37 17.63 9.73 -7.65
N LEU A 38 16.98 10.90 -7.63
CA LEU A 38 17.12 11.87 -6.55
C LEU A 38 16.48 11.37 -5.25
N PHE A 39 15.31 10.73 -5.35
CA PHE A 39 14.62 10.10 -4.24
C PHE A 39 15.49 9.00 -3.61
N MET A 40 16.01 8.08 -4.43
CA MET A 40 16.86 6.97 -3.96
C MET A 40 18.13 7.47 -3.27
N ARG A 41 18.69 8.60 -3.73
CA ARG A 41 19.89 9.18 -3.11
C ARG A 41 19.62 9.89 -1.79
N ARG A 42 18.46 10.54 -1.63
CA ARG A 42 18.21 11.46 -0.49
C ARG A 42 17.29 10.91 0.60
N TYR A 43 16.38 10.02 0.25
CA TYR A 43 15.29 9.61 1.15
C TYR A 43 15.26 8.11 1.41
N TRP A 44 15.46 7.30 0.37
CA TRP A 44 15.45 5.84 0.50
C TRP A 44 16.45 5.37 1.56
N HIS A 45 15.98 4.61 2.56
CA HIS A 45 16.72 4.17 3.75
C HIS A 45 17.35 5.27 4.63
N GLN A 46 16.92 6.52 4.52
CA GLN A 46 17.55 7.64 5.23
C GLN A 46 16.56 8.44 6.07
N CYS A 47 15.48 8.92 5.47
CA CYS A 47 14.53 9.78 6.17
C CYS A 47 13.13 9.73 5.54
N PRO A 48 12.08 10.01 6.34
CA PRO A 48 10.72 10.06 5.84
C PRO A 48 10.52 11.22 4.86
N LEU A 49 9.67 11.01 3.86
CA LEU A 49 9.23 12.04 2.91
C LEU A 49 7.70 12.13 2.94
N LEU A 50 7.17 13.31 3.23
CA LEU A 50 5.76 13.61 2.99
C LEU A 50 5.60 14.15 1.57
N VAL A 51 4.78 13.48 0.77
CA VAL A 51 4.32 13.97 -0.52
C VAL A 51 2.87 14.40 -0.37
N ARG A 52 2.52 15.59 -0.84
CA ARG A 52 1.12 16.03 -0.92
C ARG A 52 0.66 15.88 -2.36
N GLN A 53 -0.52 15.30 -2.54
CA GLN A 53 -1.11 15.08 -3.85
C GLN A 53 -0.15 14.34 -4.81
N ALA A 54 0.48 13.27 -4.31
CA ALA A 54 1.21 12.29 -5.09
C ALA A 54 0.38 11.75 -6.27
N ILE A 55 -0.94 11.70 -6.10
CA ILE A 55 -1.95 11.41 -7.13
C ILE A 55 -2.84 12.66 -7.31
N PRO A 56 -2.43 13.64 -8.17
CA PRO A 56 -3.13 14.92 -8.31
C PRO A 56 -4.60 14.81 -8.75
N ALA A 57 -4.96 13.70 -9.38
CA ALA A 57 -6.32 13.46 -9.87
C ALA A 57 -7.37 13.57 -8.75
N PHE A 58 -7.05 13.19 -7.50
CA PHE A 58 -7.98 13.30 -6.38
C PHE A 58 -8.36 14.76 -6.08
N ALA A 59 -7.38 15.65 -5.89
CA ALA A 59 -7.65 17.08 -5.69
C ALA A 59 -8.32 17.71 -6.91
N LEU A 60 -7.84 17.43 -8.13
CA LEU A 60 -8.40 18.00 -9.36
C LEU A 60 -9.88 17.64 -9.52
N SER A 61 -10.23 16.37 -9.31
CA SER A 61 -11.61 15.89 -9.45
C SER A 61 -12.52 16.43 -8.34
N LYS A 62 -12.02 16.52 -7.10
CA LYS A 62 -12.72 17.17 -5.97
C LYS A 62 -13.02 18.63 -6.28
N ASN A 63 -12.05 19.37 -6.81
CA ASN A 63 -12.21 20.79 -7.19
C ASN A 63 -13.20 20.97 -8.35
N ALA A 64 -13.29 19.98 -9.24
CA ALA A 64 -14.28 19.96 -10.32
C ALA A 64 -15.70 19.58 -9.85
N GLY A 65 -15.91 19.26 -8.56
CA GLY A 65 -17.20 18.87 -7.99
C GLY A 65 -17.53 17.38 -8.11
N PHE A 66 -16.59 16.55 -8.58
CA PHE A 66 -16.78 15.12 -8.80
C PHE A 66 -15.69 14.32 -8.08
N PRO A 67 -15.73 14.16 -6.74
CA PRO A 67 -14.64 13.49 -6.02
C PRO A 67 -14.44 12.04 -6.50
N LEU A 68 -13.17 11.66 -6.73
CA LEU A 68 -12.82 10.27 -7.04
C LEU A 68 -12.91 9.41 -5.78
N LEU A 69 -13.29 8.15 -5.98
CA LEU A 69 -13.24 7.10 -4.96
C LEU A 69 -12.02 6.21 -5.18
N SER A 70 -11.72 5.37 -4.19
CA SER A 70 -10.75 4.29 -4.36
C SER A 70 -11.11 3.43 -5.59
N PRO A 71 -10.11 3.00 -6.40
CA PRO A 71 -10.36 2.10 -7.53
C PRO A 71 -10.79 0.70 -7.08
N ILE A 72 -10.67 0.37 -5.78
CA ILE A 72 -11.10 -0.88 -5.18
C ILE A 72 -12.18 -0.57 -4.14
N SER A 73 -13.39 -1.07 -4.37
CA SER A 73 -14.52 -0.85 -3.47
C SER A 73 -14.39 -1.63 -2.15
N ASP A 74 -14.99 -1.10 -1.08
CA ASP A 74 -15.13 -1.81 0.20
C ASP A 74 -15.74 -3.20 0.06
N LYS A 75 -16.71 -3.37 -0.84
CA LYS A 75 -17.33 -4.67 -1.13
C LYS A 75 -16.31 -5.69 -1.63
N ALA A 76 -15.38 -5.28 -2.49
CA ALA A 76 -14.33 -6.15 -3.01
C ALA A 76 -13.33 -6.51 -1.90
N LEU A 77 -12.90 -5.50 -1.12
CA LEU A 77 -11.98 -5.68 -0.01
C LEU A 77 -12.56 -6.61 1.07
N PHE A 78 -13.80 -6.40 1.48
CA PHE A 78 -14.48 -7.32 2.41
C PHE A 78 -14.63 -8.73 1.81
N GLY A 79 -14.80 -8.85 0.49
CA GLY A 79 -14.76 -10.13 -0.21
C GLY A 79 -13.43 -10.85 -0.02
N TYR A 80 -12.31 -10.16 -0.25
CA TYR A 80 -10.96 -10.71 -0.07
C TYR A 80 -10.67 -11.10 1.38
N ALA A 81 -11.18 -10.35 2.34
CA ALA A 81 -11.05 -10.69 3.75
C ALA A 81 -11.86 -11.93 4.19
N CYS A 82 -12.85 -12.35 3.39
CA CYS A 82 -13.75 -13.46 3.70
C CYS A 82 -13.44 -14.76 2.95
N ASP A 83 -12.69 -14.71 1.85
CA ASP A 83 -12.54 -15.86 0.94
C ASP A 83 -11.39 -16.82 1.31
N GLY A 84 -10.50 -16.42 2.22
CA GLY A 84 -9.38 -17.23 2.70
C GLY A 84 -8.18 -17.28 1.76
N LEU A 85 -8.18 -16.49 0.68
CA LEU A 85 -7.08 -16.42 -0.28
C LEU A 85 -6.08 -15.30 0.05
N SER A 86 -6.50 -14.29 0.80
CA SER A 86 -5.62 -13.23 1.34
C SER A 86 -5.49 -13.39 2.85
N GLU A 87 -4.29 -13.10 3.38
CA GLU A 87 -4.14 -12.92 4.83
C GLU A 87 -4.88 -11.64 5.23
N ALA A 88 -5.87 -11.79 6.11
CA ALA A 88 -6.64 -10.67 6.64
C ALA A 88 -6.54 -10.62 8.16
N ARG A 89 -6.46 -9.41 8.71
CA ARG A 89 -6.38 -9.14 10.14
C ARG A 89 -7.36 -8.05 10.51
N LEU A 90 -8.14 -8.26 11.57
CA LEU A 90 -9.03 -7.26 12.13
C LEU A 90 -8.49 -6.85 13.50
N VAL A 91 -8.19 -5.57 13.63
CA VAL A 91 -7.69 -4.94 14.86
C VAL A 91 -8.77 -4.09 15.47
N GLU A 92 -9.04 -4.29 16.74
CA GLU A 92 -9.86 -3.39 17.55
C GLU A 92 -8.94 -2.61 18.50
N ALA A 93 -9.08 -1.29 18.58
CA ALA A 93 -8.15 -0.43 19.32
C ALA A 93 -8.53 -0.24 20.79
N LYS A 94 -9.77 -0.54 21.19
CA LYS A 94 -10.32 -0.26 22.53
C LYS A 94 -11.28 -1.35 23.02
N PRO A 95 -10.79 -2.36 23.78
CA PRO A 95 -9.38 -2.66 24.05
C PRO A 95 -8.67 -3.26 22.81
N TRP A 96 -7.33 -3.34 22.86
CA TRP A 96 -6.55 -3.97 21.81
C TRP A 96 -6.91 -5.45 21.65
N ARG A 97 -7.53 -5.79 20.52
CA ARG A 97 -7.79 -7.17 20.09
C ARG A 97 -7.32 -7.37 18.66
N LEU A 98 -6.87 -8.58 18.36
CA LEU A 98 -6.44 -8.99 17.03
C LEU A 98 -7.18 -10.27 16.66
N HIS A 99 -7.83 -10.25 15.51
CA HIS A 99 -8.50 -11.39 14.92
C HIS A 99 -7.88 -11.68 13.55
N HIS A 100 -7.81 -12.95 13.18
CA HIS A 100 -7.30 -13.40 11.89
C HIS A 100 -8.44 -13.93 11.04
N GLY A 101 -8.37 -13.63 9.74
CA GLY A 101 -9.31 -14.16 8.76
C GLY A 101 -9.04 -15.63 8.41
N PRO A 102 -9.84 -16.21 7.51
CA PRO A 102 -10.96 -15.56 6.83
C PRO A 102 -12.11 -15.21 7.77
N PHE A 103 -12.76 -14.08 7.51
CA PHE A 103 -13.91 -13.62 8.29
C PHE A 103 -15.24 -14.02 7.65
N LYS A 104 -16.28 -14.15 8.45
CA LYS A 104 -17.67 -14.06 7.98
C LYS A 104 -18.00 -12.58 7.79
N LYS A 105 -18.82 -12.25 6.79
CA LYS A 105 -19.25 -10.85 6.52
C LYS A 105 -19.77 -10.11 7.75
N LYS A 106 -20.48 -10.81 8.64
CA LYS A 106 -21.04 -10.25 9.89
C LYS A 106 -20.01 -9.96 10.99
N GLU A 107 -18.80 -10.51 10.86
CA GLU A 107 -17.69 -10.30 11.81
C GLU A 107 -16.90 -9.04 11.47
N ILE A 108 -17.02 -8.53 10.23
CA ILE A 108 -16.41 -7.26 9.83
C ILE A 108 -17.33 -6.11 10.25
N PRO A 109 -16.85 -5.16 11.08
CA PRO A 109 -17.65 -4.00 11.48
C PRO A 109 -18.02 -3.12 10.29
N THR A 110 -19.12 -2.38 10.40
CA THR A 110 -19.48 -1.37 9.38
C THR A 110 -18.55 -0.17 9.47
N THR A 111 -18.37 0.56 8.36
CA THR A 111 -17.51 1.76 8.28
C THR A 111 -17.91 2.88 9.23
N SER A 112 -19.17 2.91 9.67
CA SER A 112 -19.68 3.84 10.69
C SER A 112 -19.26 3.47 12.12
N GLN A 113 -18.92 2.22 12.39
CA GLN A 113 -18.42 1.80 13.70
C GLN A 113 -17.01 2.32 13.93
N ARG A 114 -16.63 2.48 15.20
CA ARG A 114 -15.40 3.14 15.62
C ARG A 114 -14.33 2.16 16.05
N ASP A 115 -13.10 2.66 16.16
CA ASP A 115 -11.99 1.99 16.85
C ASP A 115 -11.64 0.59 16.29
N TRP A 116 -11.83 0.36 14.98
CA TRP A 116 -11.46 -0.88 14.30
C TRP A 116 -10.65 -0.61 13.01
N THR A 117 -9.82 -1.56 12.60
CA THR A 117 -9.08 -1.54 11.34
C THR A 117 -8.97 -2.95 10.76
N LEU A 118 -9.43 -3.12 9.53
CA LEU A 118 -9.22 -4.33 8.73
C LEU A 118 -8.00 -4.12 7.84
N LEU A 119 -7.07 -5.07 7.86
CA LEU A 119 -5.88 -5.12 7.02
C LEU A 119 -5.95 -6.35 6.12
N ILE A 120 -5.64 -6.18 4.84
CA ILE A 120 -5.69 -7.25 3.83
C ILE A 120 -4.36 -7.22 3.07
N GLN A 121 -3.59 -8.30 3.16
CA GLN A 121 -2.30 -8.47 2.50
C GLN A 121 -2.47 -8.93 1.06
N GLY A 122 -1.44 -8.70 0.23
CA GLY A 122 -1.34 -9.28 -1.10
C GLY A 122 -2.47 -8.90 -2.06
N VAL A 123 -3.00 -7.68 -1.96
CA VAL A 123 -4.17 -7.28 -2.76
C VAL A 123 -3.81 -7.14 -4.24
N GLU A 124 -2.56 -6.89 -4.58
CA GLU A 124 -2.05 -6.88 -5.95
C GLU A 124 -2.30 -8.21 -6.68
N ALA A 125 -2.22 -9.34 -5.98
CA ALA A 125 -2.51 -10.65 -6.55
C ALA A 125 -4.01 -10.89 -6.80
N ARG A 126 -4.88 -10.06 -6.22
CA ARG A 126 -6.34 -10.22 -6.20
C ARG A 126 -7.07 -9.19 -7.07
N HIS A 127 -6.47 -8.02 -7.31
CA HIS A 127 -7.12 -6.91 -8.01
C HIS A 127 -6.17 -6.21 -9.00
N PRO A 128 -6.54 -6.08 -10.30
CA PRO A 128 -5.68 -5.45 -11.31
C PRO A 128 -5.25 -4.02 -10.97
N ALA A 129 -6.14 -3.22 -10.37
CA ALA A 129 -5.78 -1.87 -9.94
C ALA A 129 -4.69 -1.86 -8.86
N ALA A 130 -4.68 -2.81 -7.92
CA ALA A 130 -3.61 -2.91 -6.93
C ALA A 130 -2.30 -3.35 -7.58
N ALA A 131 -2.33 -4.30 -8.52
CA ALA A 131 -1.15 -4.67 -9.31
C ALA A 131 -0.57 -3.47 -10.08
N HIS A 132 -1.43 -2.63 -10.66
CA HIS A 132 -0.99 -1.40 -11.31
C HIS A 132 -0.36 -0.41 -10.32
N VAL A 133 -0.97 -0.19 -9.15
CA VAL A 133 -0.41 0.70 -8.12
C VAL A 133 0.96 0.20 -7.65
N LEU A 134 1.12 -1.10 -7.36
CA LEU A 134 2.41 -1.65 -6.95
C LEU A 134 3.47 -1.46 -8.05
N SER A 135 3.07 -1.56 -9.32
CA SER A 135 3.97 -1.38 -10.46
C SER A 135 4.59 0.03 -10.56
N TRP A 136 3.96 1.05 -9.95
CA TRP A 136 4.49 2.42 -9.94
C TRP A 136 5.83 2.53 -9.21
N PHE A 137 6.13 1.58 -8.32
CA PHE A 137 7.34 1.55 -7.51
C PHE A 137 8.49 0.76 -8.12
N ARG A 138 8.36 0.27 -9.37
CA ARG A 138 9.39 -0.53 -10.07
C ARG A 138 10.64 0.23 -10.49
N PHE A 139 10.82 1.47 -10.03
CA PHE A 139 12.14 2.11 -9.96
C PHE A 139 13.00 1.51 -8.83
N ILE A 140 12.38 0.82 -7.88
CA ILE A 140 12.99 -0.05 -6.87
C ILE A 140 13.10 -1.46 -7.47
N PRO A 141 14.22 -2.19 -7.26
CA PRO A 141 14.34 -3.56 -7.75
C PRO A 141 13.24 -4.48 -7.19
N ASP A 142 12.65 -5.33 -8.04
CA ASP A 142 11.59 -6.26 -7.66
C ASP A 142 11.94 -7.12 -6.44
N ALA A 143 13.22 -7.49 -6.26
CA ALA A 143 13.69 -8.26 -5.10
C ALA A 143 13.54 -7.53 -3.74
N ARG A 144 13.19 -6.24 -3.75
CA ARG A 144 12.94 -5.41 -2.57
C ARG A 144 11.45 -5.06 -2.41
N LEU A 145 10.62 -5.36 -3.40
CA LEU A 145 9.18 -5.16 -3.33
C LEU A 145 8.54 -6.41 -2.73
N ASP A 146 7.67 -6.22 -1.74
CA ASP A 146 6.95 -7.32 -1.08
C ASP A 146 5.52 -7.40 -1.59
N ASP A 147 4.58 -6.69 -0.98
CA ASP A 147 3.16 -6.70 -1.36
C ASP A 147 2.50 -5.31 -1.30
N LEU A 148 1.23 -5.26 -1.71
CA LEU A 148 0.35 -4.12 -1.49
C LEU A 148 -0.73 -4.52 -0.46
N MET A 149 -0.51 -4.11 0.78
CA MET A 149 -1.51 -4.17 1.84
C MET A 149 -2.51 -3.00 1.73
N ILE A 150 -3.80 -3.30 1.88
CA ILE A 150 -4.84 -2.26 2.03
C ILE A 150 -5.44 -2.32 3.42
N SER A 151 -5.63 -1.14 4.04
CA SER A 151 -6.34 -1.01 5.31
C SER A 151 -7.63 -0.20 5.17
N ILE A 152 -8.72 -0.70 5.75
CA ILE A 152 -9.98 0.04 5.97
C ILE A 152 -10.14 0.26 7.46
N ALA A 153 -10.53 1.46 7.89
CA ALA A 153 -10.67 1.78 9.30
C ALA A 153 -11.91 2.62 9.60
N GLY A 154 -12.56 2.30 10.72
CA GLY A 154 -13.54 3.18 11.34
C GLY A 154 -12.88 4.38 12.03
N ILE A 155 -13.66 5.37 12.45
CA ILE A 155 -13.13 6.54 13.17
C ILE A 155 -12.43 6.09 14.46
N GLY A 156 -11.17 6.49 14.65
CA GLY A 156 -10.35 6.08 15.79
C GLY A 156 -9.65 4.73 15.61
N GLY A 157 -9.92 4.04 14.49
CA GLY A 157 -9.22 2.83 14.09
C GLY A 157 -7.74 3.07 13.80
N GLY A 158 -6.94 2.08 14.14
CA GLY A 158 -5.54 2.00 13.78
C GLY A 158 -4.91 0.76 14.41
N VAL A 159 -3.61 0.56 14.16
CA VAL A 159 -2.82 -0.55 14.71
C VAL A 159 -1.93 -0.14 15.88
N GLY A 160 -2.08 1.10 16.35
CA GLY A 160 -1.26 1.70 17.41
C GLY A 160 0.11 2.17 16.92
N PRO A 161 0.87 2.90 17.76
CA PRO A 161 2.25 3.26 17.46
C PRO A 161 3.12 2.00 17.43
N HIS A 162 3.80 1.75 16.33
CA HIS A 162 4.65 0.58 16.10
C HIS A 162 5.84 0.98 15.21
N VAL A 163 6.76 0.05 15.03
CA VAL A 163 7.88 0.15 14.10
C VAL A 163 7.90 -1.06 13.19
N ASP A 164 8.28 -0.84 11.94
CA ASP A 164 8.46 -1.87 10.93
C ASP A 164 9.95 -2.00 10.60
N SER A 165 10.33 -3.17 10.07
CA SER A 165 11.71 -3.46 9.65
C SER A 165 11.91 -3.30 8.14
N TYR A 166 10.98 -2.64 7.47
CA TYR A 166 10.96 -2.41 6.02
C TYR A 166 10.57 -0.96 5.71
N ASP A 167 10.99 -0.46 4.55
CA ASP A 167 10.50 0.81 4.01
C ASP A 167 9.06 0.63 3.51
N VAL A 168 8.27 1.70 3.60
CA VAL A 168 6.86 1.67 3.21
C VAL A 168 6.45 2.98 2.55
N PHE A 169 5.66 2.88 1.49
CA PHE A 169 4.90 4.00 0.94
C PHE A 169 3.46 3.92 1.44
N LEU A 170 2.99 4.97 2.11
CA LEU A 170 1.64 5.05 2.66
C LEU A 170 0.83 6.02 1.81
N ILE A 171 -0.07 5.50 0.96
CA ILE A 171 -0.93 6.31 0.09
C ILE A 171 -2.33 6.41 0.70
N GLN A 172 -2.84 7.64 0.85
CA GLN A 172 -4.21 7.84 1.30
C GLN A 172 -5.16 7.79 0.10
N MET A 173 -5.99 6.75 0.00
CA MET A 173 -6.93 6.59 -1.13
C MET A 173 -8.31 7.23 -0.88
N GLU A 174 -8.81 7.16 0.35
CA GLU A 174 -10.15 7.65 0.70
C GLU A 174 -10.20 8.14 2.14
N GLY A 175 -11.09 9.08 2.46
CA GLY A 175 -11.21 9.64 3.80
C GLY A 175 -9.98 10.44 4.22
N ARG A 176 -9.74 10.57 5.52
CA ARG A 176 -8.58 11.27 6.08
C ARG A 176 -7.95 10.47 7.20
N ARG A 177 -6.62 10.42 7.23
CA ARG A 177 -5.86 9.77 8.30
C ARG A 177 -4.86 10.73 8.92
N ARG A 178 -4.81 10.75 10.23
CA ARG A 178 -3.77 11.48 10.97
C ARG A 178 -2.58 10.58 11.17
N TRP A 179 -1.47 10.90 10.54
CA TRP A 179 -0.19 10.23 10.73
C TRP A 179 0.69 10.99 11.69
N LYS A 180 1.39 10.23 12.54
CA LYS A 180 2.40 10.73 13.45
C LYS A 180 3.61 9.84 13.34
N ILE A 181 4.80 10.42 13.23
CA ILE A 181 6.05 9.67 13.13
C ILE A 181 7.07 10.19 14.14
N SER A 182 8.08 9.38 14.41
CA SER A 182 9.16 9.69 15.34
C SER A 182 10.42 8.92 14.95
N GLY A 183 11.58 9.56 15.02
CA GLY A 183 12.90 8.93 14.98
C GLY A 183 13.40 8.45 16.34
N GLN A 184 12.52 8.32 17.35
CA GLN A 184 12.89 7.94 18.71
C GLN A 184 13.67 6.61 18.78
N ALA A 185 14.66 6.55 19.67
CA ALA A 185 15.46 5.36 19.92
C ALA A 185 14.79 4.36 20.89
N ASP A 186 13.90 4.82 21.77
CA ASP A 186 13.16 3.95 22.69
C ASP A 186 12.07 3.18 21.94
N LEU A 187 12.27 1.87 21.77
CA LEU A 187 11.35 0.97 21.09
C LEU A 187 10.67 -0.02 22.05
N GLY A 188 10.66 0.29 23.36
CA GLY A 188 10.03 -0.55 24.37
C GLY A 188 8.55 -0.82 24.06
N LEU A 189 8.13 -2.09 24.11
CA LEU A 189 6.77 -2.52 23.77
C LEU A 189 5.90 -2.66 25.02
N ARG A 190 4.60 -2.43 24.87
CA ARG A 190 3.61 -2.77 25.89
C ARG A 190 3.55 -4.30 26.05
N PRO A 191 3.75 -4.84 27.25
CA PRO A 191 3.67 -6.28 27.46
C PRO A 191 2.22 -6.77 27.31
N HIS A 192 2.06 -8.06 26.99
CA HIS A 192 0.78 -8.77 26.94
C HIS A 192 -0.25 -8.23 25.94
N LEU A 193 0.17 -7.49 24.91
CA LEU A 193 -0.70 -7.14 23.78
C LEU A 193 -0.49 -8.11 22.61
N PRO A 194 -1.53 -8.40 21.82
CA PRO A 194 -1.40 -9.24 20.62
C PRO A 194 -0.68 -8.51 19.46
N LEU A 195 -0.34 -7.24 19.64
CA LEU A 195 0.28 -6.35 18.66
C LEU A 195 1.55 -5.75 19.26
N LYS A 196 2.55 -5.49 18.41
CA LYS A 196 3.80 -4.80 18.78
C LYS A 196 3.57 -3.29 18.94
N ILE A 197 2.95 -2.89 20.05
CA ILE A 197 2.64 -1.48 20.32
C ILE A 197 3.68 -0.87 21.24
N LEU A 198 4.25 0.27 20.84
CA LEU A 198 5.19 1.03 21.64
C LEU A 198 4.56 1.44 22.99
N ALA A 199 5.29 1.21 24.08
CA ALA A 199 4.90 1.62 25.43
C ALA A 199 4.92 3.14 25.59
N ARG A 200 5.87 3.80 24.92
CA ARG A 200 6.00 5.25 24.87
C ARG A 200 6.17 5.67 23.42
N PHE A 201 5.32 6.58 22.97
CA PHE A 201 5.44 7.18 21.65
C PHE A 201 5.42 8.69 21.79
N LYS A 202 6.50 9.34 21.35
CA LYS A 202 6.64 10.78 21.32
C LYS A 202 6.69 11.22 19.85
N PRO A 203 5.58 11.74 19.29
CA PRO A 203 5.57 12.17 17.90
C PRO A 203 6.48 13.38 17.71
N GLU A 204 7.25 13.36 16.62
CA GLU A 204 8.12 14.48 16.20
C GLU A 204 7.51 15.23 15.02
N GLN A 205 6.76 14.52 14.18
CA GLN A 205 6.04 15.10 13.04
C GLN A 205 4.61 14.54 13.00
N GLU A 206 3.66 15.38 12.58
CA GLU A 206 2.24 15.05 12.52
C GLU A 206 1.57 15.71 11.31
N TRP A 207 0.76 14.93 10.59
CA TRP A 207 -0.01 15.41 9.44
C TRP A 207 -1.39 14.76 9.39
N VAL A 208 -2.35 15.48 8.81
CA VAL A 208 -3.60 14.89 8.32
C VAL A 208 -3.46 14.74 6.81
N LEU A 209 -3.62 13.52 6.31
CA LEU A 209 -3.47 13.14 4.92
C LEU A 209 -4.86 13.10 4.28
N GLU A 210 -4.97 13.67 3.09
CA GLU A 210 -6.17 13.65 2.25
C GLU A 210 -5.99 12.68 1.07
N PRO A 211 -7.07 12.30 0.34
CA PRO A 211 -6.95 11.44 -0.81
C PRO A 211 -5.93 11.95 -1.84
N GLY A 212 -5.06 11.04 -2.26
CA GLY A 212 -3.97 11.30 -3.20
C GLY A 212 -2.66 11.76 -2.56
N ASP A 213 -2.61 12.02 -1.25
CA ASP A 213 -1.35 12.20 -0.53
C ASP A 213 -0.57 10.88 -0.37
#